data_AF-A0A8L0DPM2-F1
#
_entry.id   AF-A0A8L0DPM2-F1
#
_cell.length_a   1.000
_cell.length_b   1.000
_cell.length_c   1.000
_cell.angle_alpha   90.00
_cell.angle_beta   90.00
_cell.angle_gamma   90.00
#
_symmetry.space_group_name_H-M   'P 1'
#
loop_
_entity.id
_entity.type
_entity.pdbx_description
1 polymer ?
#
loop_
_entity_poly.entity_id
_entity_poly.type
_entity_poly.pdbx_seq_one_letter_code
_entity_poly.pdbx_strand_id
1 'polypeptide(L)'
;PDEEPSPAQGNPSHPGLFSRIVRGEEQQWRVWEDEGHVAFLTPFPNAPGLTVLVPRRPLTSDIFRLEEADYTSLVLATQKVAKVLEEGLGAWGVGPLIHVHTDLVYQIL
;
A
#
# COMPACT_ATOMS: atom_id res chain seq x y z
N PRO A 1 29.12 -6.97 -8.33
CA PRO A 1 28.65 -5.61 -7.98
C PRO A 1 27.24 -5.47 -8.51
N ASP A 2 26.32 -6.11 -7.79
CA ASP A 2 24.90 -6.08 -8.11
C ASP A 2 24.38 -4.75 -7.58
N GLU A 3 24.09 -3.86 -8.53
CA GLU A 3 23.51 -2.56 -8.30
C GLU A 3 22.12 -2.78 -7.68
N GLU A 4 21.97 -2.53 -6.38
CA GLU A 4 20.68 -2.64 -5.72
C GLU A 4 19.69 -1.73 -6.45
N PRO A 5 18.54 -2.26 -6.92
CA PRO A 5 17.59 -1.46 -7.65
C PRO A 5 17.08 -0.34 -6.75
N SER A 6 17.14 0.89 -7.28
CA SER A 6 16.69 2.11 -6.62
C SER A 6 15.33 1.90 -5.90
N PRO A 7 15.19 2.31 -4.64
CA PRO A 7 13.98 2.08 -3.82
C PRO A 7 12.70 2.70 -4.41
N ALA A 8 12.84 3.59 -5.41
CA ALA A 8 11.75 4.21 -6.13
C ALA A 8 11.03 3.28 -7.13
N GLN A 9 11.63 2.14 -7.50
CA GLN A 9 11.12 1.26 -8.55
C GLN A 9 10.92 -0.15 -8.00
N GLY A 10 9.65 -0.55 -7.82
CA GLY A 10 9.29 -1.87 -7.33
C GLY A 10 10.03 -2.98 -8.08
N ASN A 11 10.52 -3.98 -7.34
CA ASN A 11 11.44 -5.02 -7.82
C ASN A 11 11.07 -5.54 -9.23
N PRO A 12 11.94 -5.37 -10.25
CA PRO A 12 11.73 -5.80 -11.64
C PRO A 12 11.36 -7.29 -11.81
N SER A 13 11.76 -8.15 -10.87
CA SER A 13 11.71 -9.61 -11.02
C SER A 13 10.60 -10.32 -10.24
N HIS A 14 9.72 -9.60 -9.53
CA HIS A 14 8.59 -10.23 -8.83
C HIS A 14 7.32 -10.22 -9.69
N PRO A 15 6.77 -11.39 -10.11
CA PRO A 15 5.56 -11.46 -10.95
C PRO A 15 4.25 -11.16 -10.17
N GLY A 16 4.36 -10.73 -8.91
CA GLY A 16 3.23 -10.42 -8.05
C GLY A 16 2.40 -9.25 -8.58
N LEU A 17 1.08 -9.35 -8.42
CA LEU A 17 0.10 -8.35 -8.83
C LEU A 17 0.47 -6.94 -8.35
N PHE A 18 0.98 -6.82 -7.12
CA PHE A 18 1.37 -5.55 -6.51
C PHE A 18 2.55 -4.87 -7.20
N SER A 19 3.53 -5.63 -7.68
CA SER A 19 4.66 -5.07 -8.43
C SER A 19 4.20 -4.45 -9.74
N ARG A 20 3.24 -5.08 -10.44
CA ARG A 20 2.61 -4.51 -11.65
C ARG A 20 1.78 -3.26 -11.35
N ILE A 21 1.07 -3.24 -10.23
CA ILE A 21 0.31 -2.06 -9.78
C ILE A 21 1.26 -0.91 -9.48
N VAL A 22 2.34 -1.12 -8.71
CA VAL A 22 3.34 -0.08 -8.41
C VAL A 22 3.98 0.47 -9.70
N ARG A 23 4.19 -0.37 -10.72
CA ARG A 23 4.70 0.03 -12.04
C ARG A 23 3.67 0.74 -12.92
N GLY A 24 2.38 0.67 -12.59
CA GLY A 24 1.30 1.23 -13.42
C GLY A 24 0.94 0.40 -14.64
N GLU A 25 1.25 -0.89 -14.62
CA GLU A 25 0.88 -1.84 -15.67
C GLU A 25 -0.59 -2.31 -15.54
N GLU A 26 -1.22 -2.09 -14.38
CA GLU A 26 -2.61 -2.43 -14.09
C GLU A 26 -3.45 -1.16 -13.88
N GLN A 27 -4.75 -1.24 -14.17
CA GLN A 27 -5.68 -0.13 -13.96
C GLN A 27 -5.81 0.17 -12.45
N GLN A 28 -5.36 1.36 -12.05
CA GLN A 28 -5.36 1.81 -10.67
C GLN A 28 -5.85 3.25 -10.56
N TRP A 29 -6.64 3.53 -9.53
CA TRP A 29 -7.00 4.90 -9.13
C TRP A 29 -6.20 5.25 -7.89
N ARG A 30 -5.03 5.86 -8.08
CA ARG A 30 -4.15 6.26 -6.98
C ARG A 30 -4.82 7.37 -6.17
N VAL A 31 -4.95 7.13 -4.87
CA VAL A 31 -5.50 8.09 -3.91
C VAL A 31 -4.37 8.87 -3.25
N TRP A 32 -3.24 8.21 -3.01
CA TRP A 32 -2.09 8.79 -2.35
C TRP A 32 -0.82 7.99 -2.67
N GLU A 33 0.32 8.64 -2.78
CA GLU A 33 1.62 7.97 -2.91
C GLU A 33 2.72 8.79 -2.21
N ASP A 34 3.74 8.09 -1.74
CA ASP A 34 5.00 8.69 -1.31
C ASP A 34 6.20 7.91 -1.87
N GLU A 35 7.40 8.26 -1.41
CA GLU A 35 8.66 7.62 -1.83
C GLU A 35 8.70 6.12 -1.52
N GLY A 36 7.97 5.65 -0.50
CA GLY A 36 8.01 4.28 -0.02
C GLY A 36 6.72 3.49 -0.23
N HIS A 37 5.60 4.13 -0.53
CA HIS A 37 4.27 3.53 -0.52
C HIS A 37 3.35 4.08 -1.60
N VAL A 38 2.37 3.26 -1.99
CA VAL A 38 1.30 3.63 -2.92
C VAL A 38 -0.03 3.16 -2.36
N ALA A 39 -1.02 4.04 -2.36
CA ALA A 39 -2.40 3.76 -2.00
C ALA A 39 -3.33 3.96 -3.20
N PHE A 40 -4.14 2.97 -3.51
CA PHE A 40 -5.05 2.99 -4.66
C PHE A 40 -6.41 2.37 -4.33
N LEU A 41 -7.47 2.85 -4.98
CA LEU A 41 -8.80 2.23 -4.86
C LEU A 41 -8.81 0.89 -5.59
N THR A 42 -9.40 -0.11 -4.95
CA THR A 42 -9.64 -1.40 -5.60
C THR A 42 -10.84 -1.32 -6.54
N PRO A 43 -10.80 -1.96 -7.73
CA PRO A 43 -11.97 -2.11 -8.59
C PRO A 43 -13.07 -2.99 -7.98
N PHE A 44 -12.77 -3.74 -6.92
CA PHE A 44 -13.71 -4.60 -6.20
C PHE A 44 -13.98 -4.07 -4.77
N PRO A 45 -14.61 -2.88 -4.61
CA PRO A 45 -14.86 -2.29 -3.30
C PRO A 45 -16.02 -3.01 -2.59
N ASN A 46 -15.79 -3.48 -1.36
CA ASN A 46 -16.87 -3.92 -0.47
C ASN A 46 -17.53 -2.73 0.27
N ALA A 47 -16.84 -1.58 0.33
CA ALA A 47 -17.32 -0.33 0.89
C ALA A 47 -16.85 0.86 0.03
N PRO A 48 -17.61 1.97 -0.04
CA PRO A 48 -17.17 3.18 -0.73
C PRO A 48 -15.84 3.68 -0.17
N GLY A 49 -14.84 3.85 -1.04
CA GLY A 49 -13.52 4.32 -0.62
C GLY A 49 -12.50 3.25 -0.27
N LEU A 50 -12.83 1.95 -0.43
CA LEU A 50 -11.90 0.85 -0.14
C LEU A 50 -10.58 1.04 -0.88
N THR A 51 -9.56 1.38 -0.09
CA THR A 51 -8.23 1.72 -0.59
C THR A 51 -7.23 0.69 -0.11
N VAL A 52 -6.34 0.30 -1.01
CA VAL A 52 -5.27 -0.65 -0.77
C VAL A 52 -3.94 0.11 -0.72
N LEU A 53 -3.27 0.07 0.43
CA LEU A 53 -1.93 0.62 0.67
C LEU A 53 -0.89 -0.49 0.58
N VAL A 54 0.14 -0.25 -0.24
CA VAL A 54 1.19 -1.20 -0.57
C VAL A 54 2.55 -0.50 -0.50
N PRO A 55 3.57 -1.12 0.12
CA PRO A 55 4.95 -0.63 0.06
C PRO A 55 5.54 -0.83 -1.34
N ARG A 56 6.31 0.13 -1.82
CA ARG A 56 7.07 0.01 -3.09
C ARG A 56 8.20 -1.01 -2.98
N ARG A 57 8.78 -1.13 -1.79
CA ARG A 57 9.76 -2.16 -1.45
C ARG A 57 9.03 -3.46 -1.08
N PRO A 58 9.48 -4.63 -1.58
CA PRO A 58 8.97 -5.91 -1.09
C PRO A 58 9.30 -6.05 0.41
N LEU A 59 8.25 -6.04 1.23
CA LEU A 59 8.33 -6.32 2.66
C LEU A 59 7.93 -7.77 2.93
N THR A 60 8.37 -8.32 4.06
CA THR A 60 7.89 -9.62 4.52
C THR A 60 6.37 -9.57 4.73
N SER A 61 5.68 -10.65 4.35
CA SER A 61 4.25 -10.80 4.61
C SER A 61 3.92 -10.97 6.09
N ASP A 62 4.92 -11.32 6.91
CA ASP A 62 4.78 -11.40 8.36
C ASP A 62 5.01 -10.03 9.01
N ILE A 63 3.92 -9.35 9.36
CA ILE A 63 3.92 -8.04 10.03
C ILE A 63 4.73 -8.04 11.34
N PHE A 64 4.79 -9.17 12.06
CA PHE A 64 5.51 -9.28 13.33
C PHE A 64 7.02 -9.43 13.13
N ARG A 65 7.46 -9.66 11.89
CA ARG A 65 8.88 -9.77 11.50
C ARG A 65 9.37 -8.56 10.72
N LEU A 66 8.56 -7.52 10.58
CA LEU A 66 9.00 -6.25 10.03
C LEU A 66 10.02 -5.60 10.94
N GLU A 67 10.99 -4.91 10.35
CA GLU A 67 11.82 -4.00 11.11
C GLU A 67 10.96 -2.84 11.63
N GLU A 68 11.32 -2.30 12.80
CA GLU A 68 10.56 -1.23 13.46
C GLU A 68 10.38 0.00 12.54
N ALA A 69 11.40 0.31 11.72
CA ALA A 69 11.34 1.39 10.74
C ALA A 69 10.27 1.15 9.67
N ASP A 70 10.19 -0.07 9.12
CA ASP A 70 9.20 -0.42 8.09
C ASP A 70 7.79 -0.41 8.67
N TYR A 71 7.62 -1.02 9.85
CA TYR A 71 6.36 -1.06 10.55
C TYR A 71 5.84 0.36 10.84
N THR A 72 6.71 1.21 11.38
CA THR A 72 6.38 2.60 11.69
C THR A 72 6.01 3.37 10.43
N SER A 73 6.80 3.22 9.36
CA SER A 73 6.55 3.89 8.08
C SER A 73 5.19 3.49 7.48
N LEU A 74 4.85 2.20 7.55
CA LEU A 74 3.60 1.65 7.04
C LEU A 74 2.38 2.12 7.84
N VAL A 75 2.49 2.18 9.17
CA VAL A 75 1.42 2.70 10.05
C VAL A 75 1.23 4.21 9.81
N LEU A 76 2.31 4.98 9.67
CA LEU A 76 2.24 6.41 9.36
C LEU A 76 1.62 6.66 7.98
N ALA A 77 1.96 5.85 6.98
CA ALA A 77 1.35 5.90 5.66
C ALA A 77 -0.16 5.59 5.74
N THR A 78 -0.54 4.56 6.50
CA THR A 78 -1.95 4.20 6.73
C THR A 78 -2.73 5.37 7.34
N GLN A 79 -2.15 6.04 8.34
CA GLN A 79 -2.77 7.20 8.98
C GLN A 79 -2.95 8.38 8.01
N LYS A 80 -1.98 8.62 7.11
CA LYS A 80 -2.08 9.67 6.08
C LYS A 80 -3.22 9.37 5.11
N VAL A 81 -3.28 8.14 4.60
CA VAL A 81 -4.32 7.72 3.65
C VAL A 81 -5.70 7.77 4.31
N ALA A 82 -5.82 7.34 5.56
CA ALA A 82 -7.06 7.45 6.33
C ALA A 82 -7.60 8.89 6.35
N LYS A 83 -6.76 9.88 6.65
CA LYS A 83 -7.17 11.31 6.65
C LYS A 83 -7.63 11.78 5.27
N VAL A 84 -6.92 11.40 4.21
CA VAL A 84 -7.29 11.74 2.82
C VAL A 84 -8.67 11.15 2.48
N LEU A 85 -8.97 9.93 2.94
CA LEU A 85 -10.25 9.28 2.71
C LEU A 85 -11.37 9.91 3.56
N GLU A 86 -11.12 10.25 4.82
CA GLU A 86 -12.09 10.96 5.66
C GLU A 86 -12.49 12.31 5.04
N GLU A 87 -11.50 13.09 4.61
CA GLU A 87 -11.72 14.39 3.96
C GLU A 87 -12.41 14.23 2.60
N GLY A 88 -11.98 13.26 1.78
CA GLY A 88 -12.49 13.04 0.43
C GLY A 88 -13.89 12.45 0.38
N LEU A 89 -14.25 11.59 1.34
CA LEU A 89 -15.55 10.91 1.39
C LEU A 89 -16.55 11.59 2.34
N GLY A 90 -16.09 12.55 3.15
CA GLY A 90 -16.91 13.14 4.22
C GLY A 90 -17.36 12.09 5.24
N ALA A 91 -16.57 11.04 5.43
CA ALA A 91 -16.90 9.94 6.32
C ALA A 91 -16.82 10.38 7.78
N TRP A 92 -17.69 9.81 8.63
CA TRP A 92 -17.65 10.06 10.07
C TRP A 92 -16.42 9.40 10.74
N GLY A 93 -15.82 8.41 10.07
CA GLY A 93 -14.54 7.80 10.41
C GLY A 93 -14.19 6.71 9.40
N VAL A 94 -12.88 6.43 9.25
CA VAL A 94 -12.37 5.31 8.45
C VAL A 94 -11.60 4.32 9.32
N GLY A 95 -11.66 3.04 8.95
CA GLY A 95 -11.04 1.94 9.69
C GLY A 95 -9.93 1.26 8.90
N PRO A 96 -8.69 1.16 9.43
CA PRO A 96 -7.69 0.31 8.81
C PRO A 96 -8.00 -1.16 9.07
N LEU A 97 -8.02 -1.96 8.01
CA LEU A 97 -8.09 -3.42 8.00
C LEU A 97 -6.79 -3.98 7.44
N ILE A 98 -6.07 -4.76 8.24
CA ILE A 98 -4.83 -5.40 7.79
C ILE A 98 -5.19 -6.78 7.23
N HIS A 99 -4.85 -7.03 5.96
CA HIS A 99 -5.03 -8.34 5.36
C HIS A 99 -3.66 -8.97 5.08
N VAL A 100 -3.41 -10.12 5.71
CA VAL A 100 -2.15 -10.85 5.58
C VAL A 100 -2.39 -12.10 4.75
N HIS A 101 -2.14 -12.04 3.44
CA HIS A 101 -2.10 -13.23 2.61
C HIS A 101 -1.10 -13.09 1.46
N THR A 102 -0.01 -13.86 1.52
CA THR A 102 1.11 -13.94 0.55
C THR A 102 1.92 -12.65 0.33
N ASP A 103 1.30 -11.48 0.42
CA ASP A 103 1.89 -10.15 0.44
C ASP A 103 1.18 -9.32 1.53
N LEU A 104 1.90 -8.42 2.22
CA LEU A 104 1.32 -7.56 3.25
C LEU A 104 0.53 -6.44 2.58
N VAL A 105 -0.79 -6.39 2.83
CA VAL A 105 -1.69 -5.40 2.22
C VAL A 105 -2.52 -4.73 3.30
N TYR A 106 -2.43 -3.40 3.37
CA TYR A 106 -3.28 -2.60 4.24
C TYR A 106 -4.50 -2.15 3.46
N GLN A 107 -5.67 -2.57 3.89
CA GLN A 107 -6.95 -2.09 3.37
C GLN A 107 -7.48 -1.00 4.30
N ILE A 108 -8.04 0.06 3.74
CA ILE A 108 -8.70 1.12 4.52
C ILE A 108 -10.14 1.18 4.02
N LEU A 109 -11.08 0.98 4.95
CA LEU A 109 -12.54 0.95 4.74
C LEU A 109 -13.18 2.25 5.21
#